data_AF-A0A955E9S6-F1
#
_entry.id   AF-A0A955E9S6-F1
#
_cell.length_a   1.000
_cell.length_b   1.000
_cell.length_c   1.000
_cell.angle_alpha   90.00
_cell.angle_beta   90.00
_cell.angle_gamma   90.00
#
_symmetry.space_group_name_H-M   'P 1'
#
loop_
_entity.id
_entity.type
_entity.pdbx_description
1 polymer ?
#
loop_
_entity_poly.entity_id
_entity_poly.type
_entity_poly.pdbx_seq_one_letter_code
_entity_poly.pdbx_strand_id
1 'polypeptide(L)'
;MRCKTCEYPLWTIRSRVCPECGSSFAPSDYEFNLNSVRFCCPHCDQQYFGTAPNGHLEPRAFECRNCRRFIDMDEMVLLPREGIDERMTEVRRLPWGNEERSFFSRFFGQVGWGMTRPQEVGRGITEQTSASSALGFGLLINIVSLVFGVGALVLLFVLPLAMGRGGGGAAVGGGLFGIGFVVGVSILGWLIGVAIWGALTHWFIGGIGRERVTIGQTVSALCLTSGPMLLIAVPCLGPYLLLSPATIWWVVSSVLAMHALHGCGGLRATLATIAPPLVLVAAIATLFFVVMFGAVATARTAATAAMTRANSRMDEFSAMALAGTVASYRMQQRGGQFPVHGVELMGGGALNAATMVSGGDPAREYGAKVNGHALGEFASDPALVREAIDALPSGVIAHRVGDFVFTWHGITPSTDPNLWIAVMVPPPSNAGPFGSSTTWWAVEADGDVTEVPLSTRASDLAAQNRLRAGYGLAPLPDLETVLDDQPATR
;
A
#
# COMPACT_ATOMS: atom_id res chain seq x y z
N MET A 1 12.92 38.46 36.74
CA MET A 1 12.18 39.72 36.94
C MET A 1 12.88 40.83 36.16
N ARG A 2 12.36 41.20 34.99
CA ARG A 2 12.96 42.19 34.08
C ARG A 2 11.95 43.28 33.76
N CYS A 3 12.40 44.52 33.58
CA CYS A 3 11.51 45.62 33.24
C CYS A 3 10.75 45.34 31.93
N LYS A 4 9.41 45.43 31.96
CA LYS A 4 8.56 45.21 30.79
C LYS A 4 8.78 46.21 29.65
N THR A 5 9.47 47.33 29.91
CA THR A 5 9.77 48.38 28.93
C THR A 5 11.18 48.25 28.33
N CYS A 6 12.21 47.98 29.14
CA CYS A 6 13.61 47.98 28.70
C CYS A 6 14.41 46.71 29.03
N GLU A 7 13.78 45.67 29.58
CA GLU A 7 14.39 44.37 29.93
C GLU A 7 15.51 44.41 31.00
N TYR A 8 15.71 45.56 31.68
CA TYR A 8 16.67 45.70 32.78
C TYR A 8 16.29 44.79 33.97
N PRO A 9 17.22 44.02 34.57
CA PRO A 9 16.95 43.18 35.73
C PRO A 9 16.51 44.00 36.96
N LEU A 10 15.36 43.68 37.53
CA LEU A 10 14.75 44.47 38.63
C LEU A 10 15.00 43.88 40.02
N TRP A 11 15.99 43.00 40.16
CA TRP A 11 16.37 42.40 41.43
C TRP A 11 16.98 43.43 42.38
N THR A 12 16.74 43.29 43.69
CA THR A 12 17.27 44.18 44.74
C THR A 12 16.80 45.65 44.74
N ILE A 13 15.94 46.06 43.79
CA ILE A 13 15.52 47.47 43.66
C ILE A 13 14.38 47.80 44.63
N ARG A 14 14.66 48.71 45.58
CA ARG A 14 13.69 49.15 46.60
C ARG A 14 12.77 50.29 46.12
N SER A 15 13.20 51.09 45.15
CA SER A 15 12.49 52.30 44.71
C SER A 15 11.22 52.04 43.89
N ARG A 16 10.98 50.81 43.43
CA ARG A 16 9.86 50.44 42.52
C ARG A 16 9.84 51.21 41.20
N VAL A 17 11.00 51.72 40.82
CA VAL A 17 11.21 52.46 39.57
C VAL A 17 12.42 51.85 38.88
N CYS A 18 12.26 51.49 37.61
CA CYS A 18 13.35 50.99 36.79
C CYS A 18 14.44 52.07 36.67
N PRO A 19 15.70 51.78 37.03
CA PRO A 19 16.76 52.78 37.03
C PRO A 19 17.17 53.21 35.61
N GLU A 20 16.90 52.38 34.60
CA GLU A 20 17.23 52.69 33.20
C GLU A 20 16.17 53.56 32.52
N CYS A 21 14.89 53.20 32.64
CA CYS A 21 13.82 53.85 31.87
C CYS A 21 12.81 54.63 32.72
N GLY A 22 12.94 54.62 34.05
CA GLY A 22 12.03 55.32 34.96
C GLY A 22 10.63 54.72 35.07
N SER A 23 10.33 53.61 34.39
CA SER A 23 9.02 52.95 34.48
C SER A 23 8.82 52.35 35.87
N SER A 24 7.64 52.58 36.46
CA SER A 24 7.25 51.93 37.71
C SER A 24 7.05 50.43 37.51
N PHE A 25 7.24 49.66 38.58
CA PHE A 25 6.96 48.23 38.58
C PHE A 25 6.59 47.75 39.99
N ALA A 26 5.75 46.72 40.06
CA ALA A 26 5.40 46.01 41.27
C ALA A 26 5.81 44.53 41.17
N PRO A 27 6.23 43.88 42.27
CA PRO A 27 6.40 42.43 42.38
C PRO A 27 5.22 41.63 41.82
N SER A 28 3.98 42.09 42.10
CA SER A 28 2.75 41.47 41.63
C SER A 28 2.54 41.56 40.12
N ASP A 29 3.27 42.41 39.40
CA ASP A 29 3.23 42.50 37.93
C ASP A 29 3.93 41.33 37.22
N TYR A 30 4.66 40.49 37.95
CA TYR A 30 5.48 39.41 37.42
C TYR A 30 5.04 38.07 37.99
N GLU A 31 5.06 37.02 37.19
CA GLU A 31 4.85 35.66 37.69
C GLU A 31 6.18 34.95 37.90
N PHE A 32 6.23 34.10 38.92
CA PHE A 32 7.41 33.34 39.29
C PHE A 32 7.13 31.85 39.34
N ASN A 33 8.16 31.03 39.12
CA ASN A 33 8.06 29.62 39.46
C ASN A 33 7.92 29.48 40.98
N LEU A 34 7.10 28.53 41.44
CA LEU A 34 6.89 28.24 42.87
C LEU A 34 8.21 28.09 43.61
N ASN A 35 8.35 28.75 44.76
CA ASN A 35 9.55 28.70 45.62
C ASN A 35 10.88 29.07 44.93
N SER A 36 10.84 29.76 43.78
CA SER A 36 12.05 30.17 43.04
C SER A 36 12.57 31.55 43.45
N VAL A 37 11.71 32.38 44.03
CA VAL A 37 12.01 33.76 44.44
C VAL A 37 11.83 33.93 45.94
N ARG A 38 12.76 34.67 46.54
CA ARG A 38 12.73 35.17 47.90
C ARG A 38 12.11 36.56 47.91
N PHE A 39 11.04 36.71 48.66
CA PHE A 39 10.47 38.00 49.01
C PHE A 39 11.05 38.40 50.36
N CYS A 40 11.89 39.45 50.37
CA CYS A 40 12.60 39.90 51.56
C CYS A 40 11.86 41.12 52.15
N CYS A 41 11.55 41.05 53.45
CA CYS A 41 10.91 42.15 54.18
C CYS A 41 11.74 43.44 54.01
N PRO A 42 11.14 44.58 53.61
CA PRO A 42 11.90 45.81 53.36
C PRO A 42 12.54 46.39 54.62
N HIS A 43 12.12 45.97 55.82
CA HIS A 43 12.58 46.52 57.10
C HIS A 43 13.64 45.69 57.82
N CYS A 44 13.70 44.38 57.58
CA CYS A 44 14.61 43.47 58.30
C CYS A 44 15.19 42.33 57.45
N ASP A 45 14.94 42.35 56.13
CA ASP A 45 15.41 41.37 55.15
C ASP A 45 15.01 39.90 55.43
N GLN A 46 14.05 39.67 56.34
CA GLN A 46 13.45 38.36 56.57
C GLN A 46 12.86 37.82 55.27
N GLN A 47 13.24 36.58 54.91
CA GLN A 47 12.91 35.95 53.64
C GLN A 47 11.60 35.15 53.74
N TYR A 48 10.80 35.24 52.69
CA TYR A 48 9.57 34.47 52.45
C TYR A 48 9.60 33.92 51.03
N PHE A 49 8.86 32.82 50.78
CA PHE A 49 8.82 32.18 49.47
C PHE A 49 7.39 32.15 48.95
N GLY A 50 7.24 32.42 47.66
CA GLY A 50 5.94 32.39 47.01
C GLY A 50 5.43 30.97 46.82
N THR A 51 4.28 30.69 47.41
CA THR A 51 3.58 29.40 47.38
C THR A 51 2.28 29.43 46.58
N ALA A 52 1.80 30.61 46.16
CA ALA A 52 0.63 30.76 45.31
C ALA A 52 0.90 30.18 43.91
N PRO A 53 -0.12 29.76 43.13
CA PRO A 53 0.06 29.14 41.81
C PRO A 53 0.90 29.95 40.80
N ASN A 54 0.95 31.27 40.94
CA ASN A 54 1.75 32.20 40.13
C ASN A 54 3.11 32.56 40.75
N GLY A 55 3.53 31.83 41.80
CA GLY A 55 4.76 32.06 42.55
C GLY A 55 4.73 33.29 43.46
N HIS A 56 3.56 33.82 43.79
CA HIS A 56 3.38 34.92 44.74
C HIS A 56 3.25 34.43 46.19
N LEU A 57 3.32 35.37 47.14
CA LEU A 57 3.05 35.09 48.55
C LEU A 57 1.56 34.86 48.79
N GLU A 58 1.26 33.88 49.66
CA GLU A 58 -0.09 33.61 50.14
C GLU A 58 -0.06 33.50 51.67
N PRO A 59 -0.61 34.48 52.42
CA PRO A 59 -1.33 35.68 51.96
C PRO A 59 -0.41 36.75 51.33
N ARG A 60 -0.97 37.63 50.49
CA ARG A 60 -0.25 38.75 49.82
C ARG A 60 0.27 39.81 50.80
N ALA A 61 -0.48 40.10 51.85
CA ALA A 61 -0.12 41.06 52.88
C ALA A 61 -0.20 40.39 54.26
N PHE A 62 0.79 40.63 55.11
CA PHE A 62 0.89 40.01 56.43
C PHE A 62 1.85 40.77 57.35
N GLU A 63 1.84 40.40 58.63
CA GLU A 63 2.79 40.93 59.60
C GLU A 63 4.13 40.15 59.55
N CYS A 64 5.24 40.85 59.32
CA CYS A 64 6.56 40.24 59.28
C CYS A 64 6.88 39.55 60.61
N ARG A 65 7.17 38.25 60.57
CA ARG A 65 7.48 37.44 61.76
C ARG A 65 8.68 37.93 62.57
N ASN A 66 9.63 38.61 61.93
CA ASN A 66 10.83 39.11 62.61
C ASN A 66 10.61 40.52 63.19
N CYS A 67 10.28 41.50 62.33
CA CYS A 67 10.17 42.91 62.76
C CYS A 67 8.76 43.38 63.14
N ARG A 68 7.74 42.51 63.06
CA ARG A 68 6.34 42.79 63.44
C ARG A 68 5.65 43.93 62.68
N ARG A 69 6.23 44.40 61.58
CA ARG A 69 5.61 45.41 60.71
C ARG A 69 4.67 44.72 59.72
N PHE A 70 3.51 45.31 59.50
CA PHE A 70 2.62 44.92 58.40
C PHE A 70 3.31 45.26 57.08
N ILE A 71 3.38 44.29 56.17
CA ILE A 71 4.04 44.41 54.87
C ILE A 71 3.13 43.87 53.78
N ASP A 72 3.12 44.54 52.63
CA ASP A 72 2.54 44.02 51.38
C ASP A 72 3.65 43.43 50.50
N MET A 73 3.34 42.36 49.76
CA MET A 73 4.24 41.74 48.80
C MET A 73 4.88 42.75 47.84
N ASP A 74 4.14 43.78 47.42
CA ASP A 74 4.66 44.78 46.49
C ASP A 74 5.72 45.71 47.10
N GLU A 75 5.83 45.74 48.43
CA GLU A 75 6.85 46.50 49.16
C GLU A 75 8.14 45.69 49.37
N MET A 76 8.11 44.36 49.13
CA MET A 76 9.21 43.43 49.45
C MET A 76 10.30 43.34 48.39
N VAL A 77 11.56 43.26 48.80
CA VAL A 77 12.71 43.17 47.88
C VAL A 77 12.83 41.74 47.35
N LEU A 78 12.88 41.57 46.04
CA LEU A 78 12.95 40.25 45.42
C LEU A 78 14.40 39.88 45.13
N LEU A 79 14.70 38.62 45.46
CA LEU A 79 15.99 37.98 45.19
C LEU A 79 15.71 36.57 44.66
N PRO A 80 16.49 36.05 43.68
CA PRO A 80 16.47 34.63 43.40
C PRO A 80 16.79 33.83 44.67
N ARG A 81 16.19 32.65 44.79
CA ARG A 81 16.58 31.70 45.84
C ARG A 81 18.04 31.29 45.66
N GLU A 82 18.74 31.06 46.77
CA GLU A 82 20.12 30.59 46.73
C GLU A 82 20.25 29.31 45.90
N GLY A 83 21.23 29.31 45.00
CA GLY A 83 21.46 28.22 44.05
C GLY A 83 20.53 28.18 42.84
N ILE A 84 19.56 29.11 42.71
CA ILE A 84 18.68 29.21 41.55
C ILE A 84 19.11 30.40 40.67
N ASP A 85 19.38 30.13 39.39
CA ASP A 85 19.65 31.16 38.39
C ASP A 85 18.42 32.04 38.17
N GLU A 86 18.60 33.35 38.00
CA GLU A 86 17.52 34.30 37.72
C GLU A 86 16.58 33.85 36.59
N ARG A 87 17.10 33.19 35.55
CA ARG A 87 16.32 32.70 34.41
C ARG A 87 15.35 31.58 34.78
N MET A 88 15.63 30.86 35.86
CA MET A 88 14.75 29.81 36.40
C MET A 88 13.63 30.37 37.26
N THR A 89 13.65 31.67 37.58
CA THR A 89 12.57 32.32 38.34
C THR A 89 11.38 32.70 37.45
N GLU A 90 11.59 32.88 36.14
CA GLU A 90 10.56 33.29 35.20
C GLU A 90 9.62 32.14 34.84
N VAL A 91 8.30 32.38 34.91
CA VAL A 91 7.31 31.45 34.37
C VAL A 91 7.41 31.50 32.84
N ARG A 92 8.07 30.51 32.26
CA ARG A 92 8.14 30.36 30.80
C ARG A 92 6.82 29.84 30.28
N ARG A 93 5.92 30.76 29.95
CA ARG A 93 4.67 30.44 29.24
C ARG A 93 4.98 30.04 27.80
N LEU A 94 4.52 28.86 27.39
CA LEU A 94 4.60 28.42 26.00
C LEU A 94 3.78 29.38 25.11
N PRO A 95 4.28 29.74 23.90
CA PRO A 95 3.54 30.61 23.00
C PRO A 95 2.10 30.17 22.75
N TRP A 96 1.85 28.87 22.57
CA TRP A 96 0.50 28.35 22.35
C TRP A 96 -0.43 28.54 23.53
N GLY A 97 0.06 28.43 24.76
CA GLY A 97 -0.73 28.58 25.99
C GLY A 97 -0.90 30.02 26.46
N ASN A 98 -0.23 30.99 25.83
CA ASN A 98 -0.27 32.38 26.27
C ASN A 98 -1.48 33.13 25.69
N GLU A 99 -2.55 33.26 26.48
CA GLU A 99 -3.80 33.92 26.08
C GLU A 99 -3.67 35.43 25.85
N GLU A 100 -2.62 36.07 26.37
CA GLU A 100 -2.35 37.50 26.15
C GLU A 100 -1.90 37.79 24.70
N ARG A 101 -1.49 36.75 23.95
CA ARG A 101 -1.07 36.88 22.56
C ARG A 101 -2.24 36.58 21.61
N SER A 102 -2.27 37.26 20.47
CA SER A 102 -3.21 36.94 19.39
C SER A 102 -3.01 35.51 18.88
N PHE A 103 -4.07 34.90 18.34
CA PHE A 103 -4.04 33.52 17.84
C PHE A 103 -2.86 33.26 16.88
N PHE A 104 -2.63 34.13 15.89
CA PHE A 104 -1.52 33.97 14.94
C PHE A 104 -0.15 34.09 15.60
N SER A 105 0.01 35.01 16.56
CA SER A 105 1.24 35.17 17.33
C SER A 105 1.52 33.93 18.20
N ARG A 106 0.48 33.35 18.81
CA ARG A 106 0.56 32.07 19.54
C ARG A 106 0.96 30.92 18.63
N PHE A 107 0.27 30.80 17.49
CA PHE A 107 0.48 29.72 16.52
C PHE A 107 1.89 29.76 15.92
N PHE A 108 2.27 30.85 15.26
CA PHE A 108 3.59 30.97 14.65
C PHE A 108 4.72 31.06 15.68
N GLY A 109 4.45 31.63 16.86
CA GLY A 109 5.38 31.59 17.98
C GLY A 109 5.66 30.15 18.44
N GLN A 110 4.63 29.31 18.53
CA GLN A 110 4.79 27.90 18.89
C GLN A 110 5.49 27.10 17.81
N VAL A 111 5.16 27.34 16.54
CA VAL A 111 5.87 26.74 15.38
C VAL A 111 7.36 27.06 15.47
N GLY A 112 7.72 28.34 15.62
CA GLY A 112 9.09 28.78 15.74
C GLY A 112 9.82 28.16 16.93
N TRP A 113 9.16 28.06 18.09
CA TRP A 113 9.72 27.40 19.28
C TRP A 113 9.91 25.90 19.08
N GLY A 114 8.93 25.20 18.50
CA GLY A 114 9.03 23.78 18.19
C GLY A 114 10.18 23.46 17.23
N MET A 115 10.48 24.37 16.31
CA MET A 115 11.57 24.21 15.33
C MET A 115 12.95 24.57 15.89
N THR A 116 13.05 25.69 16.63
CA THR A 116 14.35 26.31 16.97
C THR A 116 14.72 26.22 18.44
N ARG A 117 13.75 26.00 19.33
CA ARG A 117 13.93 25.96 20.79
C ARG A 117 13.18 24.79 21.44
N PRO A 118 13.30 23.54 20.93
CA PRO A 118 12.52 22.42 21.44
C PRO A 118 12.75 22.10 22.92
N GLN A 119 13.97 22.32 23.43
CA GLN A 119 14.25 22.16 24.87
C GLN A 119 13.42 23.12 25.73
N GLU A 120 13.18 24.33 25.23
CA GLU A 120 12.34 25.31 25.93
C GLU A 120 10.87 24.94 25.91
N VAL A 121 10.42 24.27 24.84
CA VAL A 121 9.09 23.64 24.81
C VAL A 121 8.99 22.57 25.90
N GLY A 122 9.98 21.69 26.02
CA GLY A 122 10.02 20.65 27.06
C GLY A 122 10.00 21.21 28.48
N ARG A 123 10.80 22.25 28.78
CA ARG A 123 10.85 22.90 30.11
C ARG A 123 9.59 23.70 30.44
N GLY A 124 8.93 24.27 29.43
CA GLY A 124 7.72 25.06 29.60
C GLY A 124 6.45 24.24 29.86
N ILE A 125 6.52 22.91 29.70
CA ILE A 125 5.40 22.02 30.01
C ILE A 125 5.35 21.78 31.52
N THR A 126 4.27 22.25 32.13
CA THR A 126 3.98 22.13 33.58
C THR A 126 2.75 21.24 33.81
N GLU A 127 2.39 20.97 35.07
CA GLU A 127 1.16 20.24 35.40
C GLU A 127 -0.11 20.98 34.94
N GLN A 128 -0.03 22.30 34.79
CA GLN A 128 -1.11 23.14 34.28
C GLN A 128 -1.23 23.12 32.75
N THR A 129 -0.25 22.53 32.05
CA THR A 129 -0.30 22.44 30.59
C THR A 129 -1.35 21.42 30.16
N SER A 130 -2.48 21.93 29.66
CA SER A 130 -3.57 21.09 29.17
C SER A 130 -3.17 20.26 27.94
N ALA A 131 -3.22 18.93 28.07
CA ALA A 131 -2.94 17.99 26.99
C ALA A 131 -3.90 18.16 25.80
N SER A 132 -5.17 18.50 26.05
CA SER A 132 -6.14 18.76 24.96
C SER A 132 -5.81 20.02 24.18
N SER A 133 -5.30 21.07 24.84
CA SER A 133 -4.83 22.28 24.18
C SER A 133 -3.62 21.99 23.27
N ALA A 134 -2.67 21.20 23.77
CA ALA A 134 -1.51 20.78 22.98
C ALA A 134 -1.92 19.87 21.79
N LEU A 135 -2.82 18.91 22.01
CA LEU A 135 -3.40 18.10 20.93
C LEU A 135 -4.09 18.98 19.87
N GLY A 136 -4.81 20.02 20.29
CA GLY A 136 -5.43 21.00 19.39
C GLY A 136 -4.40 21.71 18.50
N PHE A 137 -3.24 22.09 19.04
CA PHE A 137 -2.13 22.65 18.24
C PHE A 137 -1.61 21.65 17.21
N GLY A 138 -1.30 20.42 17.63
CA GLY A 138 -0.78 19.40 16.73
C GLY A 138 -1.79 19.04 15.63
N LEU A 139 -3.08 18.95 15.97
CA LEU A 139 -4.16 18.69 15.03
C LEU A 139 -4.31 19.85 14.03
N LEU A 140 -4.23 21.10 14.48
CA LEU A 140 -4.25 22.27 13.60
C LEU A 140 -3.08 22.23 12.60
N ILE A 141 -1.87 21.91 13.05
CA ILE A 141 -0.71 21.73 12.17
C ILE A 141 -0.96 20.62 11.14
N ASN A 142 -1.53 19.49 11.57
CA ASN A 142 -1.86 18.37 10.69
C ASN A 142 -2.90 18.78 9.63
N ILE A 143 -3.99 19.43 10.04
CA ILE A 143 -5.05 19.92 9.14
C ILE A 143 -4.49 20.91 8.12
N VAL A 144 -3.69 21.89 8.56
CA VAL A 144 -3.07 22.87 7.65
C VAL A 144 -2.16 22.15 6.65
N SER A 145 -1.33 21.21 7.11
CA SER A 145 -0.44 20.42 6.24
C SER A 145 -1.22 19.60 5.21
N LEU A 146 -2.35 19.00 5.62
CA LEU A 146 -3.19 18.18 4.77
C LEU A 146 -3.98 19.01 3.75
N VAL A 147 -4.60 20.11 4.18
CA VAL A 147 -5.40 20.98 3.31
C VAL A 147 -4.53 21.66 2.26
N PHE A 148 -3.40 22.25 2.65
CA PHE A 148 -2.56 22.99 1.72
C PHE A 148 -1.56 22.09 0.97
N GLY A 149 -1.01 21.07 1.62
CA GLY A 149 -0.08 20.13 0.98
C GLY A 149 -0.80 19.15 0.06
N VAL A 150 -1.70 18.33 0.61
CA VAL A 150 -2.41 17.27 -0.14
C VAL A 150 -3.59 17.83 -0.94
N GLY A 151 -4.35 18.77 -0.37
CA GLY A 151 -5.49 19.36 -1.06
C GLY A 151 -5.11 20.08 -2.36
N ALA A 152 -3.95 20.72 -2.42
CA ALA A 152 -3.45 21.31 -3.66
C ALA A 152 -3.18 20.26 -4.76
N LEU A 153 -2.65 19.09 -4.39
CA LEU A 153 -2.41 17.99 -5.35
C LEU A 153 -3.72 17.40 -5.86
N VAL A 154 -4.68 17.22 -4.96
CA VAL A 154 -6.02 16.78 -5.33
C VAL A 154 -6.64 17.74 -6.34
N LEU A 155 -6.59 19.05 -6.08
CA LEU A 155 -7.10 20.05 -7.01
C LEU A 155 -6.38 20.02 -8.35
N LEU A 156 -5.05 19.82 -8.36
CA LEU A 156 -4.26 19.82 -9.60
C LEU A 156 -4.45 18.54 -10.43
N PHE A 157 -4.64 17.37 -9.82
CA PHE A 157 -4.66 16.09 -10.55
C PHE A 157 -6.06 15.49 -10.67
N VAL A 158 -6.88 15.57 -9.62
CA VAL A 158 -8.20 14.91 -9.60
C VAL A 158 -9.24 15.77 -10.34
N LEU A 159 -9.19 17.09 -10.18
CA LEU A 159 -10.18 17.98 -10.79
C LEU A 159 -10.13 17.96 -12.33
N PRO A 160 -8.95 18.02 -12.99
CA PRO A 160 -8.91 17.92 -14.45
C PRO A 160 -9.31 16.53 -14.97
N LEU A 161 -9.00 15.45 -14.25
CA LEU A 161 -9.44 14.11 -14.61
C LEU A 161 -10.96 13.95 -14.51
N ALA A 162 -11.57 14.58 -13.50
CA ALA A 162 -13.02 14.60 -13.34
C ALA A 162 -13.72 15.47 -14.41
N MET A 163 -13.11 16.59 -14.82
CA MET A 163 -13.69 17.49 -15.83
C MET A 163 -13.42 17.05 -17.28
N GLY A 164 -12.29 16.40 -17.55
CA GLY A 164 -11.79 16.15 -18.90
C GLY A 164 -12.40 14.95 -19.63
N ARG A 165 -13.25 14.15 -18.98
CA ARG A 165 -13.66 12.84 -19.52
C ARG A 165 -15.16 12.57 -19.57
N GLY A 166 -16.00 13.60 -19.74
CA GLY A 166 -17.46 13.43 -19.92
C GLY A 166 -18.17 12.61 -18.84
N GLY A 167 -17.48 12.27 -17.76
CA GLY A 167 -17.97 11.47 -16.66
C GLY A 167 -18.78 12.39 -15.78
N GLY A 168 -20.09 12.17 -15.79
CA GLY A 168 -21.05 12.95 -15.01
C GLY A 168 -20.75 12.94 -13.50
N GLY A 169 -21.63 13.58 -12.73
CA GLY A 169 -21.47 13.84 -11.28
C GLY A 169 -21.06 12.65 -10.40
N ALA A 170 -21.16 11.41 -10.87
CA ALA A 170 -20.62 10.22 -10.21
C ALA A 170 -19.08 10.25 -10.04
N ALA A 171 -18.33 10.75 -11.03
CA ALA A 171 -16.86 10.83 -10.93
C ALA A 171 -16.42 11.91 -9.91
N VAL A 172 -17.11 13.05 -9.93
CA VAL A 172 -16.90 14.13 -8.95
C VAL A 172 -17.29 13.67 -7.54
N GLY A 173 -18.44 12.99 -7.41
CA GLY A 173 -18.91 12.44 -6.13
C GLY A 173 -17.95 11.39 -5.56
N GLY A 174 -17.46 10.46 -6.39
CA GLY A 174 -16.44 9.49 -5.99
C GLY A 174 -15.12 10.14 -5.58
N GLY A 175 -14.69 11.17 -6.31
CA GLY A 175 -13.49 11.95 -5.96
C GLY A 175 -13.61 12.65 -4.60
N LEU A 176 -14.72 13.38 -4.36
CA LEU A 176 -14.97 14.07 -3.09
C LEU A 176 -15.07 13.10 -1.92
N PHE A 177 -15.75 11.95 -2.10
CA PHE A 177 -15.80 10.91 -1.09
C PHE A 177 -14.40 10.35 -0.78
N GLY A 178 -13.60 10.06 -1.80
CA GLY A 178 -12.23 9.59 -1.63
C GLY A 178 -11.35 10.58 -0.86
N ILE A 179 -11.47 11.88 -1.14
CA ILE A 179 -10.75 12.93 -0.41
C ILE A 179 -11.20 12.97 1.04
N GLY A 180 -12.51 13.00 1.30
CA GLY A 180 -13.06 13.00 2.66
C GLY A 180 -12.60 11.78 3.47
N PHE A 181 -12.58 10.60 2.84
CA PHE A 181 -12.08 9.36 3.44
C PHE A 181 -10.59 9.45 3.77
N VAL A 182 -9.74 9.87 2.82
CA VAL A 182 -8.29 10.02 3.03
C VAL A 182 -8.02 11.04 4.14
N VAL A 183 -8.74 12.16 4.17
CA VAL A 183 -8.60 13.18 5.20
C VAL A 183 -9.00 12.65 6.57
N GLY A 184 -10.17 12.00 6.66
CA GLY A 184 -10.66 11.41 7.90
C GLY A 184 -9.72 10.34 8.46
N VAL A 185 -9.26 9.42 7.61
CA VAL A 185 -8.30 8.38 7.98
C VAL A 185 -6.95 8.99 8.38
N SER A 186 -6.49 10.04 7.72
CA SER A 186 -5.23 10.72 8.07
C SER A 186 -5.30 11.41 9.42
N ILE A 187 -6.40 12.11 9.72
CA ILE A 187 -6.61 12.77 11.02
C ILE A 187 -6.72 11.73 12.13
N LEU A 188 -7.56 10.70 11.93
CA LEU A 188 -7.74 9.64 12.91
C LEU A 188 -6.43 8.86 13.14
N GLY A 189 -5.73 8.51 12.06
CA GLY A 189 -4.44 7.85 12.10
C GLY A 189 -3.37 8.68 12.81
N TRP A 190 -3.36 10.00 12.60
CA TRP A 190 -2.46 10.90 13.33
C TRP A 190 -2.78 10.95 14.83
N LEU A 191 -4.06 11.05 15.20
CA LEU A 191 -4.48 11.07 16.61
C LEU A 191 -4.10 9.77 17.32
N ILE A 192 -4.42 8.62 16.72
CA ILE A 192 -4.03 7.30 17.23
C ILE A 192 -2.51 7.18 17.28
N GLY A 193 -1.82 7.61 16.23
CA GLY A 193 -0.36 7.58 16.12
C GLY A 193 0.33 8.37 17.22
N VAL A 194 -0.08 9.61 17.48
CA VAL A 194 0.48 10.44 18.57
C VAL A 194 0.14 9.87 19.94
N ALA A 195 -1.05 9.32 20.13
CA ALA A 195 -1.42 8.67 21.40
C ALA A 195 -0.54 7.44 21.67
N ILE A 196 -0.38 6.55 20.68
CA ILE A 196 0.49 5.36 20.78
C ILE A 196 1.94 5.80 20.96
N TRP A 197 2.42 6.77 20.19
CA TRP A 197 3.80 7.26 20.27
C TRP A 197 4.09 7.89 21.64
N GLY A 198 3.18 8.72 22.14
CA GLY A 198 3.26 9.31 23.47
C GLY A 198 3.26 8.27 24.59
N ALA A 199 2.35 7.29 24.51
CA ALA A 199 2.28 6.19 25.49
C ALA A 199 3.54 5.34 25.50
N LEU A 200 4.05 4.94 24.34
CA LEU A 200 5.28 4.15 24.24
C LEU A 200 6.50 4.95 24.70
N THR A 201 6.64 6.21 24.26
CA THR A 201 7.74 7.09 24.72
C THR A 201 7.70 7.26 26.24
N HIS A 202 6.51 7.50 26.78
CA HIS A 202 6.30 7.63 28.21
C HIS A 202 6.66 6.34 28.94
N TRP A 203 6.21 5.18 28.48
CA TRP A 203 6.52 3.87 29.07
C TRP A 203 8.03 3.55 29.04
N PHE A 204 8.72 3.82 27.92
CA PHE A 204 10.17 3.60 27.80
C PHE A 204 10.98 4.50 28.73
N ILE A 205 10.54 5.75 28.93
CA ILE A 205 11.18 6.66 29.89
C ILE A 205 10.75 6.36 31.32
N GLY A 206 9.50 5.96 31.56
CA GLY A 206 8.91 5.73 32.87
C GLY A 206 9.34 4.42 33.52
N GLY A 207 9.35 3.32 32.76
CA GLY A 207 9.65 1.98 33.25
C GLY A 207 11.07 1.80 33.83
N ILE A 208 11.96 2.78 33.67
CA ILE A 208 13.35 2.75 34.17
C ILE A 208 13.57 3.87 35.23
N GLY A 209 12.53 4.47 35.83
CA GLY A 209 12.71 5.50 36.85
C GLY A 209 11.44 5.92 37.61
N ARG A 210 11.59 6.77 38.64
CA ARG A 210 10.45 7.40 39.33
C ARG A 210 9.90 8.53 38.46
N GLU A 211 8.64 8.41 38.04
CA GLU A 211 7.99 9.39 37.17
C GLU A 211 7.61 10.66 37.96
N ARG A 212 8.14 11.81 37.52
CA ARG A 212 7.65 13.15 37.92
C ARG A 212 6.78 13.79 36.83
N VAL A 213 6.68 13.14 35.67
CA VAL A 213 6.04 13.65 34.46
C VAL A 213 4.89 12.72 34.11
N THR A 214 3.73 13.27 33.77
CA THR A 214 2.55 12.50 33.35
C THR A 214 2.59 12.14 31.86
N ILE A 215 1.82 11.12 31.46
CA ILE A 215 1.61 10.81 30.03
C ILE A 215 1.06 12.01 29.25
N GLY A 216 0.17 12.81 29.85
CA GLY A 216 -0.39 14.01 29.23
C GLY A 216 0.68 15.04 28.89
N GLN A 217 1.68 15.23 29.76
CA GLN A 217 2.82 16.13 29.48
C GLN A 217 3.73 15.57 28.37
N THR A 218 3.89 14.25 28.30
CA THR A 218 4.64 13.60 27.21
C THR A 218 3.93 13.82 25.86
N VAL A 219 2.62 13.58 25.79
CA VAL A 219 1.82 13.86 24.58
C VAL A 219 1.87 15.35 24.22
N SER A 220 1.76 16.23 25.22
CA SER A 220 1.90 17.68 25.01
C SER A 220 3.22 18.05 24.34
N ALA A 221 4.34 17.45 24.76
CA ALA A 221 5.65 17.70 24.15
C ALA A 221 5.71 17.26 22.68
N LEU A 222 5.17 16.10 22.33
CA LEU A 222 5.12 15.63 20.93
C LEU A 222 4.31 16.60 20.06
N CYS A 223 3.13 17.00 20.52
CA CYS A 223 2.27 17.91 19.77
C CYS A 223 2.88 19.32 19.65
N LEU A 224 3.38 19.90 20.75
CA LEU A 224 3.91 21.26 20.75
C LEU A 224 5.23 21.40 20.01
N THR A 225 5.93 20.28 19.74
CA THR A 225 7.12 20.24 18.89
C THR A 225 6.81 19.96 17.42
N SER A 226 5.55 19.79 17.02
CA SER A 226 5.16 19.47 15.64
C SER A 226 5.31 20.64 14.65
N GLY A 227 5.85 21.78 15.08
CA GLY A 227 6.10 22.95 14.23
C GLY A 227 6.76 22.66 12.87
N PRO A 228 7.82 21.82 12.78
CA PRO A 228 8.44 21.47 11.51
C PRO A 228 7.47 20.86 10.48
N MET A 229 6.39 20.20 10.92
CA MET A 229 5.39 19.61 10.01
C MET A 229 4.69 20.64 9.14
N LEU A 230 4.66 21.93 9.54
CA LEU A 230 4.09 22.99 8.73
C LEU A 230 4.78 23.15 7.37
N LEU A 231 6.03 22.71 7.22
CA LEU A 231 6.74 22.70 5.94
C LEU A 231 6.06 21.79 4.89
N ILE A 232 5.27 20.81 5.33
CA ILE A 232 4.48 19.91 4.44
C ILE A 232 3.30 20.67 3.81
N ALA A 233 2.86 21.78 4.42
CA ALA A 233 1.78 22.61 3.88
C ALA A 233 2.16 23.33 2.58
N VAL A 234 3.45 23.37 2.20
CA VAL A 234 3.89 24.01 0.95
C VAL A 234 3.34 23.21 -0.24
N PRO A 235 2.47 23.79 -1.09
CA PRO A 235 1.91 23.08 -2.24
C PRO A 235 3.01 22.53 -3.15
N CYS A 236 2.83 21.31 -3.66
CA CYS A 236 3.74 20.61 -4.59
C CYS A 236 5.14 20.27 -4.08
N LEU A 237 5.73 21.03 -3.14
CA LEU A 237 7.04 20.71 -2.54
C LEU A 237 6.88 19.94 -1.24
N GLY A 238 5.84 20.25 -0.47
CA GLY A 238 5.56 19.73 0.86
C GLY A 238 5.53 18.21 0.91
N PRO A 239 4.52 17.57 0.28
CA PRO A 239 4.37 16.11 0.32
C PRO A 239 5.53 15.31 -0.29
N TYR A 240 6.31 15.90 -1.21
CA TYR A 240 7.34 15.18 -1.96
C TYR A 240 8.76 15.41 -1.44
N LEU A 241 9.16 16.68 -1.27
CA LEU A 241 10.53 17.06 -0.94
C LEU A 241 10.70 17.41 0.54
N LEU A 242 9.68 18.02 1.15
CA LEU A 242 9.78 18.51 2.52
C LEU A 242 9.21 17.54 3.56
N LEU A 243 8.48 16.50 3.15
CA LEU A 243 7.94 15.48 4.06
C LEU A 243 9.04 14.82 4.89
N SER A 244 10.07 14.25 4.25
CA SER A 244 11.14 13.55 4.99
C SER A 244 11.97 14.49 5.87
N PRO A 245 12.46 15.65 5.37
CA PRO A 245 13.18 16.61 6.22
C PRO A 245 12.34 17.15 7.39
N ALA A 246 11.05 17.45 7.15
CA ALA A 246 10.15 17.92 8.20
C ALA A 246 9.96 16.85 9.27
N THR A 247 9.75 15.58 8.89
CA THR A 247 9.55 14.47 9.84
C THR A 247 10.78 14.20 10.66
N ILE A 248 11.96 14.19 10.03
CA ILE A 248 13.24 14.05 10.74
C ILE A 248 13.43 15.21 11.72
N TRP A 249 13.16 16.45 11.30
CA TRP A 249 13.27 17.62 12.17
C TRP A 249 12.29 17.54 13.34
N TRP A 250 11.03 17.17 13.11
CA TRP A 250 10.06 16.99 14.19
C TRP A 250 10.53 15.95 15.21
N VAL A 251 11.02 14.79 14.74
CA VAL A 251 11.55 13.75 15.63
C VAL A 251 12.72 14.28 16.46
N VAL A 252 13.67 15.01 15.85
CA VAL A 252 14.79 15.64 16.57
C VAL A 252 14.28 16.64 17.62
N SER A 253 13.32 17.49 17.25
CA SER A 253 12.70 18.45 18.17
C SER A 253 12.00 17.74 19.33
N SER A 254 11.27 16.66 19.06
CA SER A 254 10.64 15.84 20.09
C SER A 254 11.67 15.22 21.04
N VAL A 255 12.78 14.66 20.54
CA VAL A 255 13.87 14.11 21.37
C VAL A 255 14.42 15.17 22.33
N LEU A 256 14.71 16.38 21.82
CA LEU A 256 15.26 17.47 22.63
C LEU A 256 14.25 17.98 23.68
N ALA A 257 12.97 18.05 23.34
CA ALA A 257 11.92 18.39 24.29
C ALA A 257 11.74 17.31 25.36
N MET A 258 11.77 16.02 24.98
CA MET A 258 11.66 14.90 25.92
C MET A 258 12.84 14.84 26.90
N HIS A 259 14.05 15.06 26.40
CA HIS A 259 15.24 15.18 27.25
C HIS A 259 15.06 16.26 28.32
N ALA A 260 14.57 17.44 27.92
CA ALA A 260 14.38 18.55 28.83
C ALA A 260 13.19 18.37 29.79
N LEU A 261 12.08 17.80 29.31
CA LEU A 261 10.87 17.54 30.10
C LEU A 261 11.10 16.46 31.16
N HIS A 262 11.68 15.32 30.76
CA HIS A 262 11.88 14.17 31.66
C HIS A 262 13.18 14.25 32.47
N GLY A 263 14.10 15.16 32.11
CA GLY A 263 15.42 15.28 32.76
C GLY A 263 16.28 14.03 32.63
N CYS A 264 16.04 13.19 31.62
CA CYS A 264 16.76 11.94 31.40
C CYS A 264 17.99 12.14 30.50
N GLY A 265 18.91 11.18 30.44
CA GLY A 265 20.07 11.27 29.55
C GLY A 265 19.66 11.34 28.06
N GLY A 266 20.42 12.07 27.24
CA GLY A 266 20.10 12.29 25.82
C GLY A 266 19.85 11.00 25.03
N LEU A 267 20.72 9.99 25.19
CA LEU A 267 20.57 8.68 24.53
C LEU A 267 19.24 7.99 24.87
N ARG A 268 18.80 8.07 26.14
CA ARG A 268 17.53 7.48 26.59
C ARG A 268 16.34 8.20 25.97
N ALA A 269 16.36 9.53 25.91
CA ALA A 269 15.35 10.31 25.20
C ALA A 269 15.31 9.95 23.71
N THR A 270 16.47 9.84 23.06
CA THR A 270 16.59 9.44 21.64
C THR A 270 15.95 8.07 21.39
N LEU A 271 16.36 7.04 22.15
CA LEU A 271 15.83 5.68 21.95
C LEU A 271 14.33 5.61 22.23
N ALA A 272 13.85 6.21 23.32
CA ALA A 272 12.44 6.19 23.68
C ALA A 272 11.55 6.91 22.66
N THR A 273 12.02 8.02 22.09
CA THR A 273 11.25 8.80 21.11
C THR A 273 11.35 8.22 19.70
N ILE A 274 12.49 7.64 19.28
CA ILE A 274 12.68 7.14 17.91
C ILE A 274 12.21 5.69 17.72
N ALA A 275 12.31 4.83 18.74
CA ALA A 275 11.95 3.42 18.60
C ALA A 275 10.48 3.20 18.16
N PRO A 276 9.47 3.89 18.74
CA PRO A 276 8.08 3.70 18.33
C PRO A 276 7.80 3.98 16.84
N PRO A 277 8.19 5.13 16.25
CA PRO A 277 7.97 5.36 14.83
C PRO A 277 8.75 4.38 13.94
N LEU A 278 9.96 3.95 14.33
CA LEU A 278 10.71 2.95 13.56
C LEU A 278 10.01 1.58 13.54
N VAL A 279 9.50 1.13 14.69
CA VAL A 279 8.73 -0.13 14.78
C VAL A 279 7.46 -0.04 13.93
N LEU A 280 6.76 1.09 13.97
CA LEU A 280 5.57 1.31 13.17
C LEU A 280 5.89 1.29 11.66
N VAL A 281 6.95 1.97 11.22
CA VAL A 281 7.39 1.95 9.82
C VAL A 281 7.78 0.54 9.38
N ALA A 282 8.51 -0.22 10.22
CA ALA A 282 8.88 -1.60 9.93
C ALA A 282 7.64 -2.51 9.82
N ALA A 283 6.65 -2.34 10.70
CA ALA A 283 5.40 -3.10 10.67
C ALA A 283 4.57 -2.79 9.41
N ILE A 284 4.44 -1.51 9.04
CA ILE A 284 3.75 -1.08 7.81
C ILE A 284 4.47 -1.62 6.57
N ALA A 285 5.80 -1.51 6.51
CA ALA A 285 6.58 -2.04 5.40
C ALA A 285 6.41 -3.57 5.28
N THR A 286 6.46 -4.29 6.39
CA THR A 286 6.25 -5.75 6.42
C THR A 286 4.86 -6.12 5.93
N LEU A 287 3.82 -5.44 6.42
CA LEU A 287 2.44 -5.66 5.97
C LEU A 287 2.29 -5.38 4.48
N PHE A 288 2.85 -4.27 3.99
CA PHE A 288 2.85 -3.92 2.58
C PHE A 288 3.52 -5.00 1.73
N PHE A 289 4.70 -5.48 2.12
CA PHE A 289 5.38 -6.57 1.41
C PHE A 289 4.53 -7.85 1.38
N VAL A 290 3.97 -8.27 2.52
CA VAL A 290 3.12 -9.46 2.59
C VAL A 290 1.91 -9.34 1.65
N VAL A 291 1.21 -8.20 1.67
CA VAL A 291 0.05 -7.96 0.81
C VAL A 291 0.45 -7.91 -0.67
N MET A 292 1.54 -7.21 -1.01
CA MET A 292 2.02 -7.11 -2.39
C MET A 292 2.48 -8.45 -2.95
N PHE A 293 3.27 -9.22 -2.21
CA PHE A 293 3.70 -10.55 -2.65
C PHE A 293 2.51 -11.51 -2.78
N GLY A 294 1.54 -11.43 -1.86
CA GLY A 294 0.28 -12.18 -1.97
C GLY A 294 -0.51 -11.81 -3.22
N ALA A 295 -0.67 -10.52 -3.50
CA ALA A 295 -1.38 -10.03 -4.69
C ALA A 295 -0.68 -10.41 -6.01
N VAL A 296 0.66 -10.37 -6.05
CA VAL A 296 1.43 -10.81 -7.23
C VAL A 296 1.29 -12.31 -7.44
N ALA A 297 1.32 -13.11 -6.36
CA ALA A 297 1.13 -14.55 -6.46
C ALA A 297 -0.27 -14.90 -6.97
N THR A 298 -1.33 -14.28 -6.44
CA THR A 298 -2.70 -14.51 -6.92
C THR A 298 -2.89 -14.04 -8.37
N ALA A 299 -2.31 -12.90 -8.74
CA ALA A 299 -2.34 -12.40 -10.12
C ALA A 299 -1.65 -13.37 -11.11
N ARG A 300 -0.50 -13.96 -10.73
CA ARG A 300 0.18 -14.96 -11.55
C ARG A 300 -0.64 -16.23 -11.74
N THR A 301 -1.27 -16.74 -10.68
CA THR A 301 -2.16 -17.91 -10.77
C THR A 301 -3.36 -17.62 -11.66
N ALA A 302 -3.99 -16.45 -11.50
CA ALA A 302 -5.11 -16.03 -12.33
C ALA A 302 -4.72 -15.87 -13.81
N ALA A 303 -3.55 -15.28 -14.09
CA ALA A 303 -3.02 -15.13 -15.44
C ALA A 303 -2.75 -16.49 -16.10
N THR A 304 -2.13 -17.42 -15.37
CA THR A 304 -1.85 -18.78 -15.86
C THR A 304 -3.16 -19.54 -16.16
N ALA A 305 -4.16 -19.44 -15.27
CA ALA A 305 -5.47 -20.05 -15.49
C ALA A 305 -6.23 -19.41 -16.65
N ALA A 306 -6.07 -18.10 -16.88
CA ALA A 306 -6.65 -17.41 -18.02
C ALA A 306 -5.98 -17.83 -19.34
N MET A 307 -4.66 -17.96 -19.37
CA MET A 307 -3.92 -18.48 -20.54
C MET A 307 -4.30 -19.92 -20.86
N THR A 308 -4.41 -20.79 -19.85
CA THR A 308 -4.85 -22.19 -20.04
C THR A 308 -6.25 -22.25 -20.67
N ARG A 309 -7.18 -21.42 -20.18
CA ARG A 309 -8.54 -21.32 -20.75
C ARG A 309 -8.54 -20.74 -22.17
N ALA A 310 -7.65 -19.80 -22.48
CA ALA A 310 -7.52 -19.26 -23.83
C ALA A 310 -7.02 -20.33 -24.82
N ASN A 311 -6.01 -21.10 -24.44
CA ASN A 311 -5.48 -22.19 -25.27
C ASN A 311 -6.54 -23.27 -25.52
N SER A 312 -7.27 -23.70 -24.49
CA SER A 312 -8.35 -24.69 -24.65
C SER A 312 -9.44 -24.24 -25.64
N ARG A 313 -9.76 -22.95 -25.70
CA ARG A 313 -10.71 -22.39 -26.67
C ARG A 313 -10.15 -22.33 -28.10
N MET A 314 -8.85 -22.12 -28.24
CA MET A 314 -8.20 -22.18 -29.56
C MET A 314 -8.20 -23.61 -30.11
N ASP A 315 -8.00 -24.60 -29.23
CA ASP A 315 -8.07 -26.01 -29.57
C ASP A 315 -9.49 -26.41 -29.99
N GLU A 316 -10.51 -25.97 -29.24
CA GLU A 316 -11.94 -26.12 -29.59
C GLU A 316 -12.23 -25.52 -30.98
N PHE A 317 -11.80 -24.28 -31.23
CA PHE A 317 -11.99 -23.61 -32.51
C PHE A 317 -11.33 -24.38 -33.66
N SER A 318 -10.15 -24.94 -33.43
CA SER A 318 -9.43 -25.74 -34.42
C SER A 318 -10.16 -27.05 -34.73
N ALA A 319 -10.71 -27.72 -33.71
CA ALA A 319 -11.57 -28.90 -33.88
C ALA A 319 -12.87 -28.56 -34.64
N MET A 320 -13.50 -27.41 -34.35
CA MET A 320 -14.68 -26.93 -35.09
C MET A 320 -14.36 -26.60 -36.55
N ALA A 321 -13.22 -25.95 -36.82
CA ALA A 321 -12.77 -25.65 -38.17
C ALA A 321 -12.50 -26.94 -38.96
N LEU A 322 -11.89 -27.94 -38.32
CA LEU A 322 -11.71 -29.27 -38.89
C LEU A 322 -13.07 -29.92 -39.21
N ALA A 323 -14.01 -29.92 -38.26
CA ALA A 323 -15.34 -30.48 -38.44
C ALA A 323 -16.07 -29.88 -39.65
N GLY A 324 -16.10 -28.54 -39.74
CA GLY A 324 -16.72 -27.83 -40.87
C GLY A 324 -16.04 -28.12 -42.21
N THR A 325 -14.72 -28.30 -42.21
CA THR A 325 -13.97 -28.65 -43.42
C THR A 325 -14.26 -30.08 -43.88
N VAL A 326 -14.28 -31.05 -42.96
CA VAL A 326 -14.62 -32.44 -43.30
C VAL A 326 -16.05 -32.54 -43.83
N ALA A 327 -17.01 -31.86 -43.19
CA ALA A 327 -18.39 -31.81 -43.66
C ALA A 327 -18.48 -31.23 -45.09
N SER A 328 -17.76 -30.13 -45.35
CA SER A 328 -17.70 -29.50 -46.67
C SER A 328 -17.07 -30.42 -47.72
N TYR A 329 -15.98 -31.13 -47.38
CA TYR A 329 -15.34 -32.10 -48.26
C TYR A 329 -16.31 -33.23 -48.64
N ARG A 330 -17.04 -33.79 -47.66
CA ARG A 330 -18.03 -34.85 -47.90
C ARG A 330 -19.16 -34.39 -48.82
N MET A 331 -19.62 -33.15 -48.68
CA MET A 331 -20.65 -32.61 -49.57
C MET A 331 -20.17 -32.44 -51.02
N GLN A 332 -18.89 -32.12 -51.22
CA GLN A 332 -18.30 -31.95 -52.55
C GLN A 332 -18.02 -33.29 -53.24
N GLN A 333 -17.65 -34.33 -52.49
CA GLN A 333 -17.38 -35.64 -53.04
C GLN A 333 -18.67 -36.41 -53.37
N ARG A 334 -18.74 -36.94 -54.60
CA ARG A 334 -19.85 -37.80 -55.03
C ARG A 334 -19.88 -39.06 -54.17
N GLY A 335 -20.83 -39.15 -53.24
CA GLY A 335 -21.02 -40.30 -52.36
C GLY A 335 -20.70 -40.06 -50.88
N GLY A 336 -20.38 -38.82 -50.47
CA GLY A 336 -20.25 -38.47 -49.05
C GLY A 336 -19.04 -39.08 -48.34
N GLN A 337 -18.05 -39.55 -49.11
CA GLN A 337 -16.84 -40.21 -48.59
C GLN A 337 -15.95 -39.21 -47.83
N PHE A 338 -15.29 -39.71 -46.79
CA PHE A 338 -14.23 -38.99 -46.08
C PHE A 338 -12.96 -38.91 -46.94
N PRO A 339 -12.05 -37.95 -46.68
CA PRO A 339 -10.73 -37.93 -47.30
C PRO A 339 -9.97 -39.23 -47.02
N VAL A 340 -9.10 -39.64 -47.94
CA VAL A 340 -8.21 -40.78 -47.72
C VAL A 340 -7.17 -40.43 -46.65
N HIS A 341 -6.68 -39.19 -46.63
CA HIS A 341 -5.73 -38.70 -45.64
C HIS A 341 -6.11 -37.30 -45.13
N GLY A 342 -5.84 -37.01 -43.86
CA GLY A 342 -6.06 -35.69 -43.25
C GLY A 342 -5.35 -34.54 -43.96
N VAL A 343 -4.20 -34.77 -44.63
CA VAL A 343 -3.47 -33.72 -45.37
C VAL A 343 -4.22 -33.26 -46.63
N GLU A 344 -5.17 -34.03 -47.15
CA GLU A 344 -6.02 -33.59 -48.26
C GLU A 344 -6.86 -32.36 -47.90
N LEU A 345 -7.22 -32.24 -46.62
CA LEU A 345 -7.96 -31.09 -46.11
C LEU A 345 -7.14 -29.79 -46.13
N MET A 346 -5.81 -29.91 -46.24
CA MET A 346 -4.90 -28.77 -46.35
C MET A 346 -4.66 -28.33 -47.80
N GLY A 347 -4.64 -29.27 -48.75
CA GLY A 347 -4.36 -28.98 -50.17
C GLY A 347 -5.40 -28.08 -50.86
N GLY A 348 -6.60 -27.96 -50.30
CA GLY A 348 -7.64 -27.02 -50.75
C GLY A 348 -7.59 -25.64 -50.10
N GLY A 349 -6.64 -25.38 -49.20
CA GLY A 349 -6.51 -24.13 -48.44
C GLY A 349 -7.56 -23.94 -47.34
N ALA A 350 -8.40 -24.95 -47.08
CA ALA A 350 -9.45 -24.89 -46.07
C ALA A 350 -8.89 -25.03 -44.64
N LEU A 351 -7.81 -25.81 -44.48
CA LEU A 351 -7.03 -25.90 -43.25
C LEU A 351 -5.57 -25.54 -43.55
N ASN A 352 -4.90 -24.95 -42.56
CA ASN A 352 -3.46 -24.68 -42.60
C ASN A 352 -2.76 -25.42 -41.45
N ALA A 353 -1.43 -25.33 -41.40
CA ALA A 353 -0.63 -26.01 -40.37
C ALA A 353 -1.00 -25.55 -38.95
N ALA A 354 -1.29 -24.26 -38.75
CA ALA A 354 -1.73 -23.72 -37.46
C ALA A 354 -3.05 -24.34 -36.96
N THR A 355 -4.00 -24.68 -37.84
CA THR A 355 -5.24 -25.37 -37.43
C THR A 355 -5.00 -26.83 -37.05
N MET A 356 -3.91 -27.45 -37.51
CA MET A 356 -3.59 -28.86 -37.21
C MET A 356 -2.76 -29.03 -35.94
N VAL A 357 -2.38 -27.95 -35.25
CA VAL A 357 -1.50 -27.96 -34.08
C VAL A 357 -2.12 -27.16 -32.93
N SER A 358 -2.18 -27.77 -31.75
CA SER A 358 -2.74 -27.19 -30.52
C SER A 358 -1.90 -26.02 -30.00
N GLY A 359 -2.59 -25.02 -29.46
CA GLY A 359 -2.00 -23.90 -28.72
C GLY A 359 -1.28 -22.84 -29.55
N GLY A 360 -1.32 -22.92 -30.89
CA GLY A 360 -0.81 -21.87 -31.78
C GLY A 360 0.69 -21.54 -31.62
N ASP A 361 1.48 -22.50 -31.14
CA ASP A 361 2.93 -22.34 -30.99
C ASP A 361 3.62 -22.46 -32.36
N PRO A 362 4.23 -21.38 -32.90
CA PRO A 362 4.87 -21.42 -34.21
C PRO A 362 5.99 -22.47 -34.28
N ALA A 363 6.70 -22.71 -33.17
CA ALA A 363 7.76 -23.72 -33.15
C ALA A 363 7.21 -25.13 -33.40
N ARG A 364 5.97 -25.39 -32.96
CA ARG A 364 5.28 -26.65 -33.24
C ARG A 364 4.73 -26.70 -34.65
N GLU A 365 4.22 -25.59 -35.17
CA GLU A 365 3.74 -25.50 -36.56
C GLU A 365 4.82 -25.91 -37.57
N TYR A 366 6.06 -25.47 -37.36
CA TYR A 366 7.21 -25.87 -38.19
C TYR A 366 7.79 -27.25 -37.84
N GLY A 367 7.52 -27.74 -36.63
CA GLY A 367 8.05 -29.00 -36.11
C GLY A 367 7.22 -30.23 -36.48
N ALA A 368 5.91 -30.08 -36.64
CA ALA A 368 5.00 -31.16 -37.02
C ALA A 368 5.24 -31.61 -38.46
N LYS A 369 5.36 -32.93 -38.67
CA LYS A 369 5.72 -33.50 -39.96
C LYS A 369 4.79 -34.64 -40.34
N VAL A 370 4.58 -34.84 -41.63
CA VAL A 370 3.97 -36.06 -42.19
C VAL A 370 4.93 -36.60 -43.23
N ASN A 371 5.35 -37.86 -43.08
CA ASN A 371 6.38 -38.49 -43.93
C ASN A 371 7.66 -37.65 -44.10
N GLY A 372 8.08 -36.97 -43.04
CA GLY A 372 9.30 -36.15 -43.04
C GLY A 372 9.14 -34.72 -43.58
N HIS A 373 8.00 -34.38 -44.18
CA HIS A 373 7.67 -33.04 -44.68
C HIS A 373 6.96 -32.20 -43.62
N ALA A 374 7.29 -30.91 -43.53
CA ALA A 374 6.60 -30.02 -42.61
C ALA A 374 5.13 -29.80 -43.04
N LEU A 375 4.21 -29.69 -42.08
CA LEU A 375 2.78 -29.52 -42.38
C LEU A 375 2.47 -28.35 -43.33
N GLY A 376 3.21 -27.24 -43.21
CA GLY A 376 3.02 -26.07 -44.06
C GLY A 376 3.28 -26.32 -45.56
N GLU A 377 4.05 -27.36 -45.92
CA GLU A 377 4.38 -27.69 -47.32
C GLU A 377 3.19 -28.31 -48.06
N PHE A 378 2.29 -29.01 -47.37
CA PHE A 378 1.14 -29.70 -47.97
C PHE A 378 0.08 -28.75 -48.55
N ALA A 379 0.04 -27.50 -48.08
CA ALA A 379 -0.90 -26.49 -48.59
C ALA A 379 -0.52 -25.98 -49.99
N SER A 380 0.75 -26.09 -50.38
CA SER A 380 1.27 -25.54 -51.64
C SER A 380 1.68 -26.61 -52.65
N ASP A 381 1.87 -27.86 -52.22
CA ASP A 381 2.32 -28.94 -53.10
C ASP A 381 1.37 -30.16 -53.13
N PRO A 382 0.51 -30.28 -54.15
CA PRO A 382 -0.36 -31.44 -54.35
C PRO A 382 0.37 -32.76 -54.60
N ALA A 383 1.68 -32.74 -54.95
CA ALA A 383 2.47 -33.96 -55.08
C ALA A 383 2.77 -34.56 -53.71
N LEU A 384 3.07 -33.73 -52.71
CA LEU A 384 3.27 -34.18 -51.32
C LEU A 384 2.00 -34.78 -50.73
N VAL A 385 0.83 -34.20 -51.03
CA VAL A 385 -0.47 -34.77 -50.62
C VAL A 385 -0.65 -36.20 -51.18
N ARG A 386 -0.32 -36.41 -52.47
CA ARG A 386 -0.39 -37.74 -53.09
C ARG A 386 0.60 -38.71 -52.49
N GLU A 387 1.84 -38.28 -52.27
CA GLU A 387 2.87 -39.09 -51.61
C GLU A 387 2.45 -39.52 -50.20
N ALA A 388 1.83 -38.63 -49.42
CA ALA A 388 1.30 -38.98 -48.10
C ALA A 388 0.16 -39.99 -48.17
N ILE A 389 -0.74 -39.88 -49.14
CA ILE A 389 -1.81 -40.86 -49.38
C ILE A 389 -1.22 -42.22 -49.77
N ASP A 390 -0.28 -42.25 -50.72
CA ASP A 390 0.33 -43.48 -51.23
C ASP A 390 1.16 -44.21 -50.16
N ALA A 391 1.67 -43.48 -49.17
CA ALA A 391 2.40 -44.03 -48.03
C ALA A 391 1.50 -44.66 -46.95
N LEU A 392 0.18 -44.43 -46.98
CA LEU A 392 -0.72 -45.06 -45.99
C LEU A 392 -0.79 -46.58 -46.22
N PRO A 393 -0.52 -47.40 -45.18
CA PRO A 393 -0.61 -48.84 -45.31
C PRO A 393 -2.05 -49.30 -45.52
N SER A 394 -2.22 -50.43 -46.20
CA SER A 394 -3.53 -51.08 -46.33
C SER A 394 -4.08 -51.47 -44.96
N GLY A 395 -5.38 -51.25 -44.74
CA GLY A 395 -6.03 -51.61 -43.47
C GLY A 395 -5.79 -50.61 -42.33
N VAL A 396 -5.44 -49.36 -42.66
CA VAL A 396 -5.36 -48.27 -41.69
C VAL A 396 -6.69 -48.07 -40.94
N ILE A 397 -6.59 -47.88 -39.63
CA ILE A 397 -7.69 -47.61 -38.69
C ILE A 397 -7.61 -46.16 -38.24
N ALA A 398 -6.40 -45.69 -37.94
CA ALA A 398 -6.15 -44.32 -37.54
C ALA A 398 -4.79 -43.83 -38.05
N HIS A 399 -4.68 -42.54 -38.34
CA HIS A 399 -3.42 -41.89 -38.71
C HIS A 399 -3.35 -40.48 -38.12
N ARG A 400 -2.15 -39.91 -38.02
CA ARG A 400 -1.94 -38.60 -37.40
C ARG A 400 -1.53 -37.56 -38.44
N VAL A 401 -2.04 -36.33 -38.26
CA VAL A 401 -1.54 -35.12 -38.92
C VAL A 401 -1.46 -34.02 -37.86
N GLY A 402 -0.25 -33.69 -37.44
CA GLY A 402 -0.03 -32.76 -36.33
C GLY A 402 -0.62 -33.30 -35.03
N ASP A 403 -1.44 -32.49 -34.37
CA ASP A 403 -2.07 -32.87 -33.11
C ASP A 403 -3.39 -33.63 -33.30
N PHE A 404 -3.85 -33.86 -34.54
CA PHE A 404 -5.06 -34.63 -34.81
C PHE A 404 -4.78 -36.08 -35.17
N VAL A 405 -5.52 -37.00 -34.54
CA VAL A 405 -5.61 -38.41 -34.91
C VAL A 405 -6.93 -38.65 -35.63
N PHE A 406 -6.84 -38.95 -36.91
CA PHE A 406 -7.95 -39.19 -37.81
C PHE A 406 -8.37 -40.66 -37.77
N THR A 407 -9.65 -40.91 -37.55
CA THR A 407 -10.21 -42.23 -37.19
C THR A 407 -11.39 -42.68 -38.07
N TRP A 408 -11.63 -41.95 -39.17
CA TRP A 408 -12.74 -42.17 -40.11
C TRP A 408 -12.57 -43.38 -41.05
N HIS A 409 -11.45 -44.10 -40.97
CA HIS A 409 -11.18 -45.22 -41.86
C HIS A 409 -12.20 -46.36 -41.67
N GLY A 410 -12.85 -46.74 -42.77
CA GLY A 410 -13.95 -47.72 -42.79
C GLY A 410 -15.33 -47.15 -42.44
N ILE A 411 -15.43 -45.88 -42.03
CA ILE A 411 -16.71 -45.22 -41.72
C ILE A 411 -17.42 -44.86 -43.03
N THR A 412 -18.69 -45.27 -43.16
CA THR A 412 -19.56 -44.93 -44.29
C THR A 412 -20.55 -43.83 -43.90
N PRO A 413 -21.14 -43.07 -44.85
CA PRO A 413 -22.08 -41.99 -44.52
C PRO A 413 -23.31 -42.38 -43.67
N SER A 414 -23.66 -43.67 -43.62
CA SER A 414 -24.81 -44.21 -42.88
C SER A 414 -24.47 -44.77 -41.49
N THR A 415 -23.25 -44.56 -40.99
CA THR A 415 -22.86 -45.00 -39.63
C THR A 415 -23.44 -44.08 -38.55
N ASP A 416 -23.20 -44.43 -37.28
CA ASP A 416 -23.58 -43.59 -36.14
C ASP A 416 -23.04 -42.16 -36.26
N PRO A 417 -23.86 -41.13 -35.99
CA PRO A 417 -23.38 -39.75 -35.94
C PRO A 417 -22.35 -39.53 -34.84
N ASN A 418 -22.42 -40.27 -33.72
CA ASN A 418 -21.53 -40.06 -32.56
C ASN A 418 -20.14 -40.73 -32.73
N LEU A 419 -19.84 -41.31 -33.89
CA LEU A 419 -18.51 -41.87 -34.11
C LEU A 419 -17.49 -40.74 -34.29
N TRP A 420 -16.45 -40.73 -33.44
CA TRP A 420 -15.25 -39.92 -33.65
C TRP A 420 -14.66 -40.19 -35.03
N ILE A 421 -14.44 -39.11 -35.78
CA ILE A 421 -13.78 -39.07 -37.08
C ILE A 421 -12.39 -38.43 -37.00
N ALA A 422 -12.16 -37.57 -36.01
CA ALA A 422 -10.86 -37.03 -35.65
C ALA A 422 -10.82 -36.69 -34.17
N VAL A 423 -9.66 -36.78 -33.52
CA VAL A 423 -9.48 -36.37 -32.13
C VAL A 423 -8.19 -35.56 -32.01
N MET A 424 -8.27 -34.37 -31.43
CA MET A 424 -7.08 -33.60 -31.08
C MET A 424 -6.42 -34.21 -29.84
N VAL A 425 -5.26 -34.82 -30.06
CA VAL A 425 -4.42 -35.50 -29.07
C VAL A 425 -2.99 -34.99 -29.23
N PRO A 426 -2.61 -33.86 -28.62
CA PRO A 426 -1.24 -33.37 -28.70
C PRO A 426 -0.28 -34.44 -28.14
N PRO A 427 0.80 -34.81 -28.85
CA PRO A 427 1.66 -35.89 -28.41
C PRO A 427 2.41 -35.48 -27.12
N PRO A 428 2.77 -36.43 -26.23
CA PRO A 428 3.41 -36.12 -24.95
C PRO A 428 4.72 -35.35 -25.08
N SER A 429 5.47 -35.60 -26.16
CA SER A 429 6.71 -34.90 -26.52
C SER A 429 6.49 -33.42 -26.83
N ASN A 430 5.24 -33.02 -27.13
CA ASN A 430 4.87 -31.66 -27.49
C ASN A 430 4.26 -30.90 -26.31
N ALA A 431 4.34 -31.36 -25.06
CA ALA A 431 3.90 -30.56 -23.91
C ALA A 431 4.70 -29.25 -23.82
N GLY A 432 4.04 -28.13 -24.13
CA GLY A 432 4.67 -26.81 -24.14
C GLY A 432 4.94 -26.32 -22.72
N PRO A 433 5.61 -25.16 -22.56
CA PRO A 433 5.88 -24.57 -21.24
C PRO A 433 4.60 -24.26 -20.44
N PHE A 434 3.44 -24.22 -21.11
CA PHE A 434 2.13 -23.97 -20.50
C PHE A 434 1.35 -25.25 -20.14
N GLY A 435 2.00 -26.42 -20.18
CA GLY A 435 1.40 -27.72 -19.85
C GLY A 435 0.75 -28.39 -21.05
N SER A 436 0.54 -29.71 -20.95
CA SER A 436 -0.34 -30.46 -21.85
C SER A 436 -1.77 -29.97 -21.65
N SER A 437 -2.54 -29.81 -22.74
CA SER A 437 -4.00 -29.62 -22.63
C SER A 437 -4.57 -30.65 -21.67
N THR A 438 -5.48 -30.25 -20.78
CA THR A 438 -6.17 -31.17 -19.86
C THR A 438 -7.29 -31.95 -20.54
N THR A 439 -7.48 -31.73 -21.84
CA THR A 439 -8.65 -32.14 -22.58
C THR A 439 -8.30 -32.53 -24.02
N TRP A 440 -8.92 -33.59 -24.53
CA TRP A 440 -9.01 -33.87 -25.96
C TRP A 440 -10.26 -33.25 -26.55
N TRP A 441 -10.21 -32.87 -27.83
CA TRP A 441 -11.38 -32.44 -28.59
C TRP A 441 -11.68 -33.47 -29.67
N ALA A 442 -12.80 -34.17 -29.53
CA ALA A 442 -13.23 -35.17 -30.51
C ALA A 442 -14.20 -34.54 -31.50
N VAL A 443 -13.96 -34.73 -32.79
CA VAL A 443 -14.87 -34.39 -33.88
C VAL A 443 -15.67 -35.64 -34.23
N GLU A 444 -16.99 -35.53 -34.20
CA GLU A 444 -17.93 -36.62 -34.46
C GLU A 444 -18.39 -36.64 -35.93
N ALA A 445 -19.01 -37.75 -36.36
CA ALA A 445 -19.31 -38.00 -37.77
C ALA A 445 -20.43 -37.10 -38.32
N ASP A 446 -21.26 -36.52 -37.45
CA ASP A 446 -22.24 -35.48 -37.78
C ASP A 446 -21.65 -34.06 -37.83
N GLY A 447 -20.41 -33.89 -37.38
CA GLY A 447 -19.71 -32.61 -37.34
C GLY A 447 -19.76 -31.91 -35.97
N ASP A 448 -20.37 -32.51 -34.96
CA ASP A 448 -20.30 -31.99 -33.59
C ASP A 448 -18.89 -32.17 -33.02
N VAL A 449 -18.54 -31.29 -32.06
CA VAL A 449 -17.25 -31.31 -31.37
C VAL A 449 -17.50 -31.53 -29.88
N THR A 450 -16.96 -32.61 -29.34
CA THR A 450 -17.14 -32.99 -27.94
C THR A 450 -15.85 -32.85 -27.14
N GLU A 451 -16.01 -32.28 -25.95
CA GLU A 451 -14.94 -32.14 -24.97
C GLU A 451 -14.71 -33.49 -24.27
N VAL A 452 -13.49 -34.02 -24.32
CA VAL A 452 -13.11 -35.30 -23.70
C VAL A 452 -12.02 -35.05 -22.64
N PRO A 453 -12.39 -34.90 -21.36
CA PRO A 453 -11.42 -34.68 -20.28
C PRO A 453 -10.37 -35.80 -20.23
N LEU A 454 -9.09 -35.44 -20.04
CA LEU A 454 -8.03 -36.46 -19.91
C LEU A 454 -8.28 -37.46 -18.78
N SER A 455 -9.01 -37.07 -17.74
CA SER A 455 -9.42 -37.95 -16.64
C SER A 455 -10.40 -39.06 -17.04
N THR A 456 -11.18 -38.86 -18.12
CA THR A 456 -12.18 -39.83 -18.63
C THR A 456 -11.79 -40.45 -19.96
N ARG A 457 -10.66 -40.04 -20.56
CA ARG A 457 -10.20 -40.49 -21.88
C ARG A 457 -10.26 -42.01 -22.10
N ALA A 458 -9.88 -42.82 -21.10
CA ALA A 458 -9.86 -44.27 -21.21
C ALA A 458 -11.28 -44.86 -21.25
N SER A 459 -12.22 -44.32 -20.47
CA SER A 459 -13.62 -44.75 -20.51
C SER A 459 -14.31 -44.29 -21.79
N ASP A 460 -14.00 -43.09 -22.27
CA ASP A 460 -14.58 -42.52 -23.49
C ASP A 460 -14.08 -43.25 -24.73
N LEU A 461 -12.78 -43.56 -24.81
CA LEU A 461 -12.21 -44.41 -25.85
C LEU A 461 -12.82 -45.83 -25.84
N ALA A 462 -13.04 -46.41 -24.66
CA ALA A 462 -13.70 -47.70 -24.55
C ALA A 462 -15.17 -47.66 -24.99
N ALA A 463 -15.89 -46.55 -24.72
CA ALA A 463 -17.25 -46.33 -25.22
C ALA A 463 -17.26 -46.22 -26.74
N GLN A 464 -16.32 -45.46 -27.30
CA GLN A 464 -16.15 -45.31 -28.73
C GLN A 464 -15.82 -46.64 -29.42
N ASN A 465 -15.00 -47.48 -28.80
CA ASN A 465 -14.69 -48.81 -29.31
C ASN A 465 -15.88 -49.78 -29.26
N ARG A 466 -16.75 -49.67 -28.25
CA ARG A 466 -18.03 -50.42 -28.23
C ARG A 466 -18.96 -49.96 -29.36
N LEU A 467 -19.03 -48.66 -29.61
CA LEU A 467 -19.83 -48.10 -30.71
C LEU A 467 -19.31 -48.60 -32.06
N ARG A 468 -17.99 -48.49 -32.30
CA ARG A 468 -17.31 -48.99 -33.51
C ARG A 468 -17.58 -50.47 -33.78
N ALA A 469 -17.53 -51.32 -32.74
CA ALA A 469 -17.81 -52.75 -32.87
C ALA A 469 -19.23 -53.03 -33.39
N GLY A 470 -20.23 -52.22 -33.02
CA GLY A 470 -21.61 -52.33 -33.50
C GLY A 470 -21.76 -52.12 -35.02
N TYR A 471 -20.82 -51.40 -35.64
CA TYR A 471 -20.78 -51.14 -37.09
C TYR A 471 -19.71 -51.98 -37.81
N GLY A 472 -19.13 -52.98 -37.15
CA GLY A 472 -18.08 -53.84 -37.73
C GLY A 472 -16.74 -53.14 -37.98
N LEU A 473 -16.52 -51.98 -37.34
CA LEU A 473 -15.28 -51.23 -37.43
C LEU A 473 -14.24 -51.79 -36.44
N ALA A 474 -12.96 -51.74 -36.81
CA ALA A 474 -11.88 -52.12 -35.91
C ALA A 474 -11.77 -51.14 -34.73
N PRO A 475 -11.42 -51.61 -33.52
CA PRO A 475 -11.25 -50.75 -32.35
C PRO A 475 -10.09 -49.77 -32.57
N LEU A 476 -10.24 -48.55 -32.06
CA LEU A 476 -9.17 -47.56 -31.98
C LEU A 476 -8.14 -47.99 -30.93
N PRO A 477 -6.83 -47.85 -31.22
CA PRO A 477 -5.79 -48.01 -30.21
C PRO A 477 -5.83 -46.83 -29.22
N ASP A 478 -4.92 -46.83 -28.26
CA ASP A 478 -4.60 -45.60 -27.52
C ASP A 478 -4.12 -44.54 -28.53
N LEU A 479 -4.85 -43.43 -28.62
CA LEU A 479 -4.62 -42.39 -29.63
C LEU A 479 -3.27 -41.68 -29.43
N GLU A 480 -2.68 -41.74 -28.24
CA GLU A 480 -1.32 -41.23 -27.98
C GLU A 480 -0.23 -42.10 -28.63
N THR A 481 -0.54 -43.36 -28.94
CA THR A 481 0.39 -44.29 -29.58
C THR A 481 0.39 -44.21 -31.11
N VAL A 482 -0.57 -43.50 -31.71
CA VAL A 482 -0.60 -43.22 -33.14
C VAL A 482 0.38 -42.09 -33.41
N LEU A 483 1.44 -42.35 -34.18
CA LEU A 483 2.46 -41.36 -34.54
C LEU A 483 2.32 -40.92 -36.00
N ASP A 484 2.97 -39.82 -36.37
CA ASP A 484 2.92 -39.25 -37.72
C ASP A 484 3.41 -40.21 -38.82
N ASP A 485 4.36 -41.09 -38.48
CA ASP A 485 4.97 -42.10 -39.38
C ASP A 485 4.54 -43.54 -39.06
N GLN A 486 3.69 -43.73 -38.04
CA GLN A 486 3.21 -45.04 -37.59
C GLN A 486 1.67 -45.02 -37.44
N PRO A 487 0.93 -45.02 -38.57
CA PRO A 487 -0.51 -45.16 -38.53
C PRO A 487 -0.90 -46.52 -37.94
N ALA A 488 -2.02 -46.54 -37.22
CA ALA A 488 -2.56 -47.78 -36.66
C ALA A 488 -3.27 -48.58 -37.74
N THR A 489 -2.96 -49.88 -37.85
CA THR A 489 -3.55 -50.82 -38.82
C THR A 489 -4.24 -51.99 -38.12
N ARG A 490 -5.12 -52.69 -38.85
CA ARG A 490 -5.90 -53.84 -38.36
C ARG A 490 -5.09 -55.10 -38.03
#